data_AF-A0A1V6IST7-F1
#
_entry.id   AF-A0A1V6IST7-F1
#
_cell.length_a   1.000
_cell.length_b   1.000
_cell.length_c   1.000
_cell.angle_alpha   90.00
_cell.angle_beta   90.00
_cell.angle_gamma   90.00
#
_symmetry.space_group_name_H-M   'P 1'
#
loop_
_entity.id
_entity.type
_entity.pdbx_description
1 polymer ?
#
loop_
_entity_poly.entity_id
_entity_poly.type
_entity_poly.pdbx_seq_one_letter_code
_entity_poly.pdbx_strand_id
1 'polypeptide(L)' 'MTEGEFIQQHTTLARNRAQLTLKEQADGACAFLTADNRCAVYPARPKQCRDFPHGWTVAGCPAVQEPAVTKPAATAPG' A
#
# COMPACT_ATOMS: atom_id res chain seq x y z
N MET A 1 -16.91 6.84 -8.46
CA MET A 1 -16.71 5.39 -8.44
C MET A 1 -17.18 4.86 -7.10
N THR A 2 -17.97 3.80 -7.12
CA THR A 2 -18.43 3.06 -5.94
C THR A 2 -17.36 2.07 -5.48
N GLU A 3 -17.50 1.53 -4.27
CA GLU A 3 -16.61 0.48 -3.77
C GLU A 3 -16.62 -0.77 -4.68
N GLY A 4 -17.80 -1.21 -5.12
CA GLY A 4 -17.94 -2.37 -5.99
C GLY A 4 -17.25 -2.19 -7.35
N GLU A 5 -17.36 -1.00 -7.94
CA GLU A 5 -16.65 -0.65 -9.17
C GLU A 5 -15.12 -0.68 -8.96
N PHE A 6 -14.63 -0.14 -7.85
CA PHE A 6 -13.20 -0.18 -7.53
C PHE A 6 -12.68 -1.61 -7.39
N ILE A 7 -13.40 -2.44 -6.65
CA ILE A 7 -13.06 -3.85 -6.45
C ILE A 7 -12.96 -4.55 -7.81
N GLN A 8 -13.97 -4.41 -8.66
CA GLN A 8 -14.01 -5.07 -9.96
C GLN A 8 -12.89 -4.59 -10.91
N GLN A 9 -12.62 -3.28 -10.90
CA GLN A 9 -11.65 -2.68 -11.83
C GLN A 9 -10.20 -2.87 -11.38
N HIS A 10 -9.91 -2.86 -10.08
CA HIS A 10 -8.55 -2.75 -9.57
C HIS A 10 -8.07 -3.95 -8.75
N THR A 11 -8.92 -4.92 -8.44
CA THR A 11 -8.53 -6.09 -7.65
C THR A 11 -8.66 -7.40 -8.43
N THR A 12 -7.99 -8.43 -7.93
CA THR A 12 -8.10 -9.81 -8.37
C THR A 12 -8.07 -10.74 -7.16
N LEU A 13 -8.49 -12.00 -7.34
CA LEU A 13 -8.42 -12.98 -6.27
C LEU A 13 -6.94 -13.26 -5.94
N ALA A 14 -6.59 -13.15 -4.65
CA ALA A 14 -5.24 -13.44 -4.18
C ALA A 14 -4.89 -14.92 -4.39
N ARG A 15 -3.59 -15.22 -4.39
CA ARG A 15 -3.08 -16.59 -4.63
C ARG A 15 -3.59 -17.63 -3.63
N ASN A 16 -3.83 -17.22 -2.39
CA ASN A 16 -4.43 -18.07 -1.35
C ASN A 16 -5.95 -18.26 -1.51
N ARG A 17 -6.58 -17.58 -2.49
CA ARG A 17 -8.02 -17.57 -2.77
C ARG A 17 -8.93 -17.19 -1.60
N ALA A 18 -8.37 -16.58 -0.56
CA ALA A 18 -9.09 -16.17 0.64
C ALA A 18 -9.33 -14.65 0.71
N GLN A 19 -8.66 -13.89 -0.15
CA GLN A 19 -8.61 -12.43 -0.11
C GLN A 19 -8.57 -11.85 -1.52
N LEU A 20 -8.78 -10.55 -1.63
CA LEU A 20 -8.50 -9.78 -2.84
C LEU A 20 -7.12 -9.12 -2.73
N THR A 21 -6.40 -9.09 -3.83
CA THR A 21 -5.18 -8.30 -3.99
C THR A 21 -5.37 -7.27 -5.09
N LEU A 22 -4.59 -6.19 -5.06
CA LEU A 22 -4.54 -5.23 -6.16
C LEU A 22 -3.97 -5.92 -7.41
N LYS A 23 -4.44 -5.51 -8.58
CA LYS A 23 -3.87 -5.96 -9.86
C LYS A 23 -2.41 -5.52 -9.97
N GLU A 24 -1.66 -6.28 -10.75
CA GLU A 24 -0.24 -6.06 -10.99
C GLU A 24 -0.01 -5.63 -12.45
N GLN A 25 1.07 -4.91 -12.68
CA GLN A 25 1.65 -4.61 -13.98
C GLN A 25 2.33 -5.87 -14.54
N ALA A 26 2.80 -5.81 -15.78
CA ALA A 26 3.42 -6.97 -16.45
C ALA A 26 4.69 -7.48 -15.75
N ASP A 27 5.38 -6.62 -15.00
CA ASP A 27 6.58 -6.91 -14.21
C ASP A 27 6.26 -7.38 -12.77
N GLY A 28 4.98 -7.51 -12.42
CA GLY A 28 4.53 -7.86 -11.07
C GLY A 28 4.46 -6.68 -10.10
N ALA A 29 4.78 -5.46 -10.53
CA ALA A 29 4.60 -4.28 -9.69
C ALA A 29 3.11 -3.99 -9.46
N CYS A 30 2.75 -3.35 -8.34
CA CYS A 30 1.38 -2.90 -8.12
C CYS A 30 0.90 -1.98 -9.26
N ALA A 31 -0.34 -2.13 -9.72
CA ALA A 31 -0.93 -1.29 -10.78
C ALA A 31 -1.01 0.21 -10.43
N PHE A 32 -0.84 0.58 -9.15
CA PHE A 32 -0.80 1.98 -8.70
C PHE A 32 0.62 2.49 -8.41
N LEU A 33 1.66 1.70 -8.70
CA LEU A 33 3.05 2.16 -8.62
C LEU A 33 3.35 3.04 -9.85
N THR A 34 3.70 4.29 -9.59
CA THR A 34 4.07 5.25 -10.63
C THR A 34 5.56 5.16 -10.97
N ALA A 35 5.95 5.67 -12.14
CA ALA A 35 7.32 5.58 -12.66
C ALA A 35 8.38 6.26 -11.76
N ASP A 36 7.97 7.19 -10.91
CA ASP A 36 8.81 7.87 -9.90
C ASP A 36 8.87 7.12 -8.56
N ASN A 37 8.49 5.83 -8.55
CA ASN A 37 8.43 4.98 -7.36
C ASN A 37 7.49 5.52 -6.25
N ARG A 38 6.41 6.21 -6.63
CA ARG A 38 5.36 6.66 -5.70
C ARG A 38 4.09 5.85 -5.86
N CYS A 39 3.22 5.92 -4.85
CA CYS A 39 1.93 5.24 -4.86
C CYS A 39 0.85 6.25 -5.24
N ALA A 40 0.17 6.06 -6.38
CA ALA A 40 -0.86 6.98 -6.87
C ALA A 40 -2.04 7.14 -5.90
N VAL A 41 -2.33 6.12 -5.09
CA VAL A 41 -3.41 6.09 -4.10
C VAL A 41 -2.90 6.29 -2.66
N TYR A 42 -1.71 6.88 -2.49
CA TYR A 42 -1.14 7.13 -1.16
C TYR A 42 -2.08 7.90 -0.21
N PRO A 43 -2.83 8.93 -0.64
CA PRO A 43 -3.75 9.66 0.26
C PRO A 43 -4.85 8.79 0.87
N ALA A 44 -5.26 7.72 0.18
CA ALA A 44 -6.25 6.77 0.66
C ALA A 44 -5.67 5.74 1.64
N ARG A 45 -4.35 5.69 1.85
CA ARG A 45 -3.74 4.73 2.78
C ARG A 45 -4.19 5.02 4.22
N PRO A 46 -4.70 3.99 4.93
CA PRO A 46 -5.05 4.15 6.33
C PRO A 46 -3.80 4.51 7.15
N LYS A 47 -4.01 5.21 8.26
CA LYS A 47 -2.92 5.71 9.13
C LYS A 47 -1.98 4.59 9.56
N GLN A 48 -2.50 3.42 9.90
CA GLN A 48 -1.73 2.23 10.29
C GLN A 48 -0.69 1.85 9.23
N CYS A 49 -1.08 1.83 7.95
CA CYS A 49 -0.15 1.52 6.86
C CYS A 49 0.86 2.65 6.61
N ARG A 50 0.51 3.90 6.91
CA ARG A 50 1.43 5.04 6.79
C ARG A 50 2.47 5.07 7.90
N ASP A 51 2.08 4.63 9.09
CA ASP A 51 2.90 4.66 10.30
C ASP A 51 3.76 3.40 10.49
N PHE A 52 3.45 2.32 9.77
CA PHE A 52 4.23 1.09 9.78
C PHE A 52 5.70 1.30 9.35
N PRO A 53 6.68 0.62 9.98
CA PRO A 53 6.54 -0.33 11.09
C PRO A 53 6.63 0.28 12.50
N HIS A 54 6.99 1.56 12.65
CA HIS A 54 7.33 2.13 13.97
C HIS A 54 6.17 2.78 14.71
N GLY A 55 5.24 3.44 14.01
CA GLY A 55 4.03 4.00 14.62
C GLY A 55 2.84 3.04 14.64
N TRP A 56 2.93 1.93 13.90
CA TRP A 56 2.05 0.77 14.04
C TRP A 56 2.82 -0.50 13.65
N THR A 57 2.83 -1.50 14.51
CA THR A 57 3.66 -2.71 14.35
C THR A 57 2.82 -3.97 14.47
N VAL A 58 3.26 -5.04 13.80
CA VAL A 58 2.72 -6.39 13.99
C VAL A 58 3.75 -7.26 14.69
N ALA A 59 3.30 -8.24 15.48
CA ALA A 59 4.18 -9.17 16.18
C ALA A 59 5.11 -9.89 15.17
N GLY A 60 6.42 -9.91 15.48
CA GLY A 60 7.41 -10.55 14.62
C GLY A 60 7.74 -9.80 13.33
N CYS A 61 7.37 -8.52 13.20
CA CYS A 61 7.75 -7.71 12.05
C CYS A 61 9.29 -7.61 11.92
N PRO A 62 9.90 -8.03 10.80
CA PRO A 62 11.36 -7.94 10.64
C PRO A 62 11.86 -6.49 10.58
N ALA A 63 11.04 -5.59 10.04
CA ALA A 63 11.40 -4.20 9.80
C ALA A 63 11.52 -3.33 11.06
N VAL A 64 11.14 -3.82 12.25
CA VAL A 64 11.42 -3.10 13.52
C VAL A 64 12.86 -3.28 14.01
N GLN A 65 13.60 -4.25 13.49
CA GLN A 65 15.00 -4.44 13.87
C GLN A 65 15.95 -3.44 13.18
N GLU A 66 15.47 -2.77 12.13
CA GLU A 66 16.21 -1.73 11.42
C GLU A 66 16.02 -0.36 12.09
N PRO A 67 17.04 0.51 12.10
CA PRO A 67 16.90 1.86 12.63
C PRO A 67 15.82 2.63 11.86
N ALA A 68 14.97 3.35 12.58
CA ALA A 68 13.85 4.06 11.99
C ALA A 68 14.33 5.10 10.97
N VAL A 69 14.01 4.88 9.69
CA VAL A 69 14.14 5.91 8.66
C VAL A 69 12.99 6.89 8.84
N THR A 70 13.30 8.17 9.02
CA THR A 70 12.30 9.22 9.17
C THR A 70 11.54 9.33 7.84
N LYS A 71 10.26 8.93 7.83
CA LYS A 71 9.38 9.20 6.68
C LYS A 71 9.24 10.72 6.55
N PRO A 72 9.51 11.30 5.37
CA PRO A 72 9.23 12.72 5.16
C PRO A 72 7.73 12.94 5.39
N ALA A 73 7.40 14.05 6.06
CA ALA A 73 6.01 14.44 6.25
C ALA A 73 5.33 14.51 4.88
N ALA A 74 4.25 13.75 4.71
CA ALA A 74 3.46 13.79 3.49
C ALA A 74 2.94 15.23 3.32
N THR A 75 3.47 15.97 2.33
CA THR A 75 2.98 17.30 2.01
C THR A 75 1.52 17.17 1.59
N ALA A 76 0.62 17.85 2.30
CA ALA A 76 -0.78 17.93 1.93
C ALA A 76 -0.90 18.56 0.53
N PRO A 77 -1.80 18.08 -0.34
CA PRO A 77 -2.10 18.80 -1.58
C PRO A 77 -2.74 20.14 -1.19
N GLY A 78 -2.17 21.23 -1.72
CA GLY A 78 -2.75 22.58 -1.65
C GLY A 78 -3.85 22.80 -2.68
#